data_AF-H2RDZ5-F1
#
_entry.id   AF-H2RDZ5-F1
#
_cell.length_a   1.000
_cell.length_b   1.000
_cell.length_c   1.000
_cell.angle_alpha   90.00
_cell.angle_beta   90.00
_cell.angle_gamma   90.00
#
_symmetry.space_group_name_H-M   'P 1'
#
loop_
_entity.id
_entity.type
_entity.pdbx_description
1 polymer ?
#
loop_
_entity_poly.entity_id
_entity_poly.type
_entity_poly.pdbx_seq_one_letter_code
_entity_poly.pdbx_strand_id
1 'polypeptide(L)'
;YTGIHVPWWFAAPIDPKDLSFKFLSCLPLPQLKLQPQTSKSIYSCTLFRISGVTLFVIWYMTWSILGSEALPGGNLFGLLIIFYSAIIGGKNLQLIRIPLVPPFPPLLGMLLAGFTIRNVPFINEHVHVPNAWSSILRNIALNIILIRAGLGLDPQAWRNLKVVCFRLAVGPCLMEASAAAVFSHFIMKFPWQWAILLGFVLGAVSPVVVVLYMMVLQENGYGVEEDIPTLLMAASSMDDILAITGFNTCLSIVFSSASIRNVCISRLAGIVLGFFVRYFPSEDQGFLVLTTCVSAVLGNQRIGLHGSGGLCTLVLSFIAGTKWSQEKMKVQKIITNVWDIFQPLLFGLVGAEVSVSCISVATLSLALCVRILTTYLLMCFAGFSFKEKIFIALAWMPKATVQVRTY
;
A
#
# COMPACT_ATOMS: atom_id res chain seq x y z
N TYR A 1 -48.56 -38.54 -1.24
CA TYR A 1 -47.40 -38.18 -2.06
C TYR A 1 -46.77 -36.92 -1.47
N THR A 2 -46.03 -37.10 -0.37
CA THR A 2 -44.55 -36.96 -0.29
C THR A 2 -44.15 -35.48 -0.33
N GLY A 3 -43.83 -34.79 0.77
CA GLY A 3 -43.30 -35.24 2.05
C GLY A 3 -41.77 -35.32 1.99
N ILE A 4 -41.09 -34.20 2.28
CA ILE A 4 -39.72 -34.19 2.80
C ILE A 4 -39.68 -33.19 3.95
N HIS A 5 -39.62 -33.77 5.14
CA HIS A 5 -39.40 -33.12 6.42
C HIS A 5 -37.99 -32.52 6.49
N VAL A 6 -37.89 -31.23 6.83
CA VAL A 6 -36.66 -30.64 7.33
C VAL A 6 -36.54 -30.98 8.83
N PRO A 7 -35.45 -31.61 9.30
CA PRO A 7 -35.31 -32.01 10.70
C PRO A 7 -35.26 -30.81 11.66
N TRP A 8 -36.02 -30.96 12.73
CA TRP A 8 -36.40 -30.03 13.80
C TRP A 8 -35.27 -29.60 14.78
N TRP A 9 -34.04 -29.37 14.32
CA TRP A 9 -32.93 -28.91 15.19
C TRP A 9 -32.57 -27.43 15.02
N PHE A 10 -33.33 -26.69 14.19
CA PHE A 10 -33.20 -25.24 14.03
C PHE A 10 -34.03 -24.39 15.02
N ALA A 11 -34.66 -25.03 16.01
CA ALA A 11 -35.53 -24.37 16.99
C ALA A 11 -35.13 -24.76 18.42
N ALA A 12 -33.96 -24.30 18.87
CA ALA A 12 -33.71 -24.08 20.30
C ALA A 12 -33.70 -22.56 20.53
N PRO A 13 -34.41 -22.04 21.55
CA PRO A 13 -34.44 -20.61 21.83
C PRO A 13 -33.04 -20.20 22.28
N ILE A 14 -32.33 -19.49 21.41
CA ILE A 14 -31.10 -18.79 21.80
C ILE A 14 -31.57 -17.60 22.63
N ASP A 15 -31.36 -17.70 23.93
CA ASP A 15 -31.61 -16.65 24.90
C ASP A 15 -30.98 -15.33 24.40
N PRO A 16 -31.72 -14.22 24.26
CA PRO A 16 -31.23 -12.97 23.67
C PRO A 16 -30.22 -12.22 24.58
N LYS A 17 -29.63 -12.91 25.57
CA LYS A 17 -28.62 -12.38 26.49
C LYS A 17 -27.19 -12.88 26.24
N ASP A 18 -26.96 -13.79 25.27
CA ASP A 18 -25.63 -14.41 25.09
C ASP A 18 -24.92 -14.15 23.74
N LEU A 19 -25.48 -13.38 22.80
CA LEU A 19 -24.80 -13.14 21.50
C LEU A 19 -24.72 -11.70 21.00
N SER A 20 -25.07 -10.71 21.81
CA SER A 20 -24.76 -9.31 21.50
C SER A 20 -24.73 -8.52 22.80
N PHE A 21 -23.92 -7.46 22.86
CA PHE A 21 -23.89 -6.46 23.93
C PHE A 21 -23.14 -6.69 25.26
N LYS A 22 -22.46 -7.82 25.49
CA LYS A 22 -21.47 -7.93 26.59
C LYS A 22 -19.99 -7.93 26.17
N PHE A 23 -19.71 -8.01 24.86
CA PHE A 23 -18.35 -7.95 24.31
C PHE A 23 -17.69 -6.55 24.41
N LEU A 24 -18.45 -5.51 24.76
CA LEU A 24 -17.98 -4.12 24.88
C LEU A 24 -17.79 -3.62 26.33
N SER A 25 -18.29 -4.34 27.34
CA SER A 25 -18.44 -3.78 28.71
C SER A 25 -17.66 -4.50 29.82
N CYS A 26 -16.90 -5.56 29.52
CA CYS A 26 -16.07 -6.27 30.51
C CYS A 26 -14.64 -6.54 30.02
N LEU A 27 -14.03 -5.58 29.33
CA LEU A 27 -12.58 -5.57 29.08
C LEU A 27 -11.88 -4.82 30.22
N PRO A 28 -11.15 -5.49 31.12
CA PRO A 28 -10.11 -4.82 31.89
C PRO A 28 -8.99 -4.49 30.90
N LEU A 29 -9.04 -3.30 30.31
CA LEU A 29 -7.95 -2.73 29.52
C LEU A 29 -6.65 -2.81 30.36
N PRO A 30 -5.63 -3.57 29.95
CA PRO A 30 -4.29 -3.35 30.46
C PRO A 30 -3.90 -1.94 30.03
N GLN A 31 -3.49 -1.13 31.01
CA GLN A 31 -3.07 0.25 30.87
C GLN A 31 -1.91 0.37 29.86
N LEU A 32 -2.23 0.43 28.56
CA LEU A 32 -1.38 1.16 27.62
C LEU A 32 -1.35 2.58 28.18
N LYS A 33 -0.20 3.06 28.67
CA LYS A 33 0.00 4.44 29.12
C LYS A 33 -0.44 5.38 27.97
N LEU A 34 -1.72 5.74 27.96
CA LEU A 34 -2.23 6.88 27.21
C LEU A 34 -1.61 8.09 27.89
N GLN A 35 -0.64 8.71 27.22
CA GLN A 35 -0.28 10.08 27.56
C GLN A 35 -1.55 10.96 27.55
N PRO A 36 -1.68 11.90 28.50
CA PRO A 36 -2.95 12.54 28.83
C PRO A 36 -3.60 13.25 27.63
N GLN A 37 -4.90 12.99 27.49
CA GLN A 37 -5.79 13.32 26.37
C GLN A 37 -6.02 14.83 26.17
N THR A 38 -5.68 15.67 27.16
CA THR A 38 -5.80 17.15 27.10
C THR A 38 -4.63 17.83 26.39
N SER A 39 -3.46 17.21 26.39
CA SER A 39 -2.24 17.73 25.75
C SER A 39 -2.31 17.62 24.22
N LYS A 40 -2.69 16.46 23.68
CA LYS A 40 -2.70 16.21 22.22
C LYS A 40 -3.68 17.09 21.42
N SER A 41 -4.81 17.50 22.00
CA SER A 41 -5.77 18.38 21.32
C SER A 41 -5.20 19.80 21.12
N ILE A 42 -4.51 20.33 22.14
CA ILE A 42 -3.84 21.63 22.09
C ILE A 42 -2.63 21.57 21.15
N TYR A 43 -1.81 20.51 21.21
CA TYR A 43 -0.70 20.32 20.27
C TYR A 43 -1.17 20.14 18.82
N SER A 44 -2.30 19.48 18.57
CA SER A 44 -2.85 19.31 17.22
C SER A 44 -3.37 20.63 16.62
N CYS A 45 -4.03 21.46 17.43
CA CYS A 45 -4.53 22.76 17.00
C CYS A 45 -3.38 23.76 16.77
N THR A 46 -2.37 23.77 17.65
CA THR A 46 -1.15 24.57 17.47
C THR A 46 -0.33 24.08 16.26
N LEU A 47 -0.23 22.76 16.03
CA LEU A 47 0.44 22.20 14.85
C LEU A 47 -0.31 22.52 13.55
N PHE A 48 -1.65 22.55 13.56
CA PHE A 48 -2.48 22.96 12.41
C PHE A 48 -2.27 24.43 12.07
N ARG A 49 -2.24 25.30 13.10
CA ARG A 49 -1.95 26.73 12.95
C ARG A 49 -0.51 27.00 12.46
N ILE A 50 0.48 26.25 12.96
CA ILE A 50 1.88 26.32 12.49
C ILE A 50 2.00 25.82 11.04
N SER A 51 1.28 24.75 10.69
CA SER A 51 1.25 24.22 9.32
C SER A 51 0.63 25.23 8.35
N GLY A 52 -0.52 25.83 8.69
CA GLY A 52 -1.17 26.83 7.83
C GLY A 52 -0.26 28.02 7.51
N VAL A 53 0.46 28.53 8.51
CA VAL A 53 1.39 29.66 8.34
C VAL A 53 2.58 29.27 7.46
N THR A 54 3.17 28.09 7.67
CA THR A 54 4.28 27.62 6.80
C THR A 54 3.84 27.39 5.36
N LEU A 55 2.63 26.86 5.14
CA LEU A 55 2.07 26.65 3.80
C LEU A 55 1.80 27.99 3.08
N PHE A 56 1.30 28.98 3.80
CA PHE A 56 1.09 30.34 3.27
C PHE A 56 2.41 31.01 2.91
N VAL A 57 3.43 30.88 3.76
CA VAL A 57 4.78 31.41 3.48
C VAL A 57 5.41 30.71 2.27
N ILE A 58 5.30 29.38 2.15
CA ILE A 58 5.82 28.65 0.98
C ILE A 58 5.08 29.07 -0.30
N TRP A 59 3.76 29.26 -0.26
CA TRP A 59 2.99 29.77 -1.39
C TRP A 59 3.40 31.20 -1.76
N TYR A 60 3.50 32.10 -0.79
CA TYR A 60 3.94 33.48 -0.99
C TYR A 60 5.35 33.57 -1.58
N MET A 61 6.29 32.74 -1.09
CA MET A 61 7.64 32.64 -1.63
C MET A 61 7.63 32.10 -3.07
N THR A 62 6.82 31.07 -3.36
CA THR A 62 6.70 30.52 -4.72
C THR A 62 6.09 31.54 -5.68
N TRP A 63 5.08 32.29 -5.23
CA TRP A 63 4.48 33.39 -5.97
C TRP A 63 5.49 34.53 -6.23
N SER A 64 6.28 34.90 -5.22
CA SER A 64 7.32 35.92 -5.35
C SER A 64 8.43 35.54 -6.33
N ILE A 65 8.69 34.24 -6.54
CA ILE A 65 9.77 33.77 -7.42
C ILE A 65 9.26 33.48 -8.84
N LEU A 66 8.05 32.95 -9.00
CA LEU A 66 7.55 32.43 -10.29
C LEU A 66 6.36 33.19 -10.90
N GLY A 67 5.85 34.23 -10.24
CA GLY A 67 4.87 35.16 -10.81
C GLY A 67 3.58 34.48 -11.27
N SER A 68 3.34 34.45 -12.59
CA SER A 68 2.08 34.01 -13.20
C SER A 68 1.82 32.50 -13.14
N GLU A 69 2.85 31.67 -13.00
CA GLU A 69 2.72 30.19 -12.89
C GLU A 69 2.15 29.73 -11.53
N ALA A 70 2.18 30.61 -10.53
CA ALA A 70 1.66 30.38 -9.18
C ALA A 70 0.26 30.97 -8.94
N LEU A 71 -0.31 31.66 -9.94
CA LEU A 71 -1.68 32.19 -9.92
C LEU A 71 -2.72 31.09 -10.17
N PRO A 72 -4.00 31.30 -9.83
CA PRO A 72 -5.09 30.37 -10.16
C PRO A 72 -5.10 30.05 -11.65
N GLY A 73 -5.08 28.76 -12.00
CA GLY A 73 -4.95 28.28 -13.39
C GLY A 73 -3.51 27.95 -13.83
N GLY A 74 -2.49 28.30 -13.05
CA GLY A 74 -1.10 27.91 -13.30
C GLY A 74 -0.80 26.45 -12.92
N ASN A 75 0.19 25.85 -13.59
CA ASN A 75 0.55 24.43 -13.40
C ASN A 75 1.08 24.15 -11.98
N LEU A 76 1.86 25.08 -11.44
CA LEU A 76 2.42 24.97 -10.08
C LEU A 76 1.38 25.25 -9.00
N PHE A 77 0.44 26.15 -9.27
CA PHE A 77 -0.70 26.37 -8.38
C PHE A 77 -1.46 25.08 -8.16
N GLY A 78 -1.79 24.34 -9.23
CA GLY A 78 -2.51 23.08 -9.09
C GLY A 78 -1.75 22.04 -8.26
N LEU A 79 -0.43 21.96 -8.44
CA LEU A 79 0.44 21.01 -7.73
C LEU A 79 0.54 21.33 -6.23
N LEU A 80 0.68 22.61 -5.89
CA LEU A 80 0.70 23.07 -4.49
C LEU A 80 -0.65 22.83 -3.81
N ILE A 81 -1.76 23.13 -4.49
CA ILE A 81 -3.10 22.89 -3.94
C ILE A 81 -3.33 21.40 -3.68
N ILE A 82 -2.93 20.51 -4.60
CA ILE A 82 -3.01 19.06 -4.38
C ILE A 82 -2.13 18.64 -3.21
N PHE A 83 -0.89 19.10 -3.13
CA PHE A 83 0.02 18.77 -2.03
C PHE A 83 -0.55 19.20 -0.66
N TYR A 84 -1.05 20.43 -0.57
CA TYR A 84 -1.55 21.00 0.67
C TYR A 84 -2.87 20.36 1.10
N SER A 85 -3.80 20.20 0.17
CA SER A 85 -5.06 19.50 0.42
C SER A 85 -4.81 18.06 0.87
N ALA A 86 -3.82 17.36 0.31
CA ALA A 86 -3.46 16.02 0.74
C ALA A 86 -2.93 16.01 2.19
N ILE A 87 -2.03 16.93 2.56
CA ILE A 87 -1.54 17.04 3.95
C ILE A 87 -2.70 17.31 4.92
N ILE A 88 -3.57 18.25 4.56
CA ILE A 88 -4.73 18.64 5.37
C ILE A 88 -5.72 17.46 5.48
N GLY A 89 -6.04 16.80 4.37
CA GLY A 89 -6.93 15.64 4.33
C GLY A 89 -6.39 14.48 5.17
N GLY A 90 -5.10 14.18 5.08
CA GLY A 90 -4.45 13.15 5.88
C GLY A 90 -4.50 13.44 7.38
N LYS A 91 -4.22 14.70 7.79
CA LYS A 91 -4.31 15.11 9.21
C LYS A 91 -5.76 15.12 9.72
N ASN A 92 -6.71 15.61 8.93
CA ASN A 92 -8.13 15.61 9.32
C ASN A 92 -8.65 14.19 9.53
N LEU A 93 -8.30 13.25 8.65
CA LEU A 93 -8.77 11.87 8.79
C LEU A 93 -8.13 11.16 9.99
N GLN A 94 -6.88 11.50 10.35
CA GLN A 94 -6.24 11.01 11.58
C GLN A 94 -6.92 11.50 12.87
N LEU A 95 -7.58 12.66 12.83
CA LEU A 95 -8.30 13.24 13.97
C LEU A 95 -9.64 12.56 14.22
N ILE A 96 -10.26 12.00 13.18
CA ILE A 96 -11.49 11.24 13.29
C ILE A 96 -11.16 9.85 13.87
N ARG A 97 -11.10 9.76 15.21
CA ARG A 97 -11.01 8.47 15.92
C ARG A 97 -12.37 8.04 16.42
N ILE A 98 -12.86 6.93 15.89
CA ILE A 98 -14.05 6.25 16.39
C ILE A 98 -13.59 5.33 17.54
N PRO A 99 -14.25 5.34 18.72
CA PRO A 99 -13.81 4.57 19.90
C PRO A 99 -13.69 3.05 19.68
N LEU A 100 -14.31 2.50 18.64
CA LEU A 100 -14.41 1.07 18.37
C LEU A 100 -13.53 0.57 17.20
N VAL A 101 -12.87 1.48 16.47
CA VAL A 101 -12.14 1.16 15.23
C VAL A 101 -10.71 1.71 15.35
N PRO A 102 -9.68 0.98 14.88
CA PRO A 102 -8.34 1.55 14.81
C PRO A 102 -8.33 2.87 14.03
N PRO A 103 -7.39 3.78 14.35
CA PRO A 103 -7.32 5.09 13.70
C PRO A 103 -7.20 4.95 12.18
N PHE A 104 -7.96 5.75 11.44
CA PHE A 104 -7.91 5.73 9.99
C PHE A 104 -6.51 6.10 9.49
N PRO A 105 -6.00 5.40 8.47
CA PRO A 105 -4.69 5.72 7.91
C PRO A 105 -4.72 7.09 7.23
N PRO A 106 -3.72 7.96 7.46
CA PRO A 106 -3.64 9.30 6.83
C PRO A 106 -3.66 9.24 5.29
N LEU A 107 -3.19 8.13 4.72
CA LEU A 107 -3.13 7.89 3.28
C LEU A 107 -4.51 7.98 2.62
N LEU A 108 -5.56 7.51 3.31
CA LEU A 108 -6.92 7.59 2.81
C LEU A 108 -7.38 9.06 2.73
N GLY A 109 -7.03 9.88 3.72
CA GLY A 109 -7.36 11.30 3.73
C GLY A 109 -6.62 12.07 2.63
N MET A 110 -5.37 11.72 2.37
CA MET A 110 -4.57 12.28 1.27
C MET A 110 -5.19 11.95 -0.10
N LEU A 111 -5.63 10.71 -0.32
CA LEU A 111 -6.29 10.32 -1.56
C LEU A 111 -7.66 10.98 -1.72
N LEU A 112 -8.48 11.00 -0.65
CA LEU A 112 -9.80 11.63 -0.70
C LEU A 112 -9.71 13.11 -1.05
N ALA A 113 -8.68 13.82 -0.54
CA ALA A 113 -8.44 15.21 -0.92
C ALA A 113 -8.22 15.37 -2.43
N GLY A 114 -7.34 14.58 -3.04
CA GLY A 114 -7.14 14.57 -4.50
C GLY A 114 -8.41 14.22 -5.27
N PHE A 115 -9.14 13.20 -4.80
CA PHE A 115 -10.41 12.79 -5.39
C PHE A 115 -11.46 13.92 -5.35
N THR A 116 -11.57 14.64 -4.24
CA THR A 116 -12.50 15.78 -4.14
C THR A 116 -12.12 16.92 -5.07
N ILE A 117 -10.83 17.23 -5.22
CA ILE A 117 -10.35 18.25 -6.16
C ILE A 117 -10.76 17.92 -7.59
N ARG A 118 -10.65 16.64 -7.99
CA ARG A 118 -10.98 16.19 -9.35
C ARG A 118 -12.48 16.13 -9.62
N ASN A 119 -13.28 15.68 -8.65
CA ASN A 119 -14.70 15.41 -8.86
C ASN A 119 -15.61 16.60 -8.56
N VAL A 120 -15.12 17.65 -7.87
CA VAL A 120 -15.87 18.89 -7.66
C VAL A 120 -15.60 19.86 -8.83
N PRO A 121 -16.60 20.15 -9.69
CA PRO A 121 -16.39 20.86 -10.96
C PRO A 121 -15.80 22.26 -10.77
N PHE A 122 -16.24 22.99 -9.75
CA PHE A 122 -15.71 24.32 -9.41
C PHE A 122 -14.20 24.31 -9.11
N ILE A 123 -13.70 23.24 -8.48
CA ILE A 123 -12.29 23.14 -8.08
C ILE A 123 -11.44 22.63 -9.25
N ASN A 124 -11.95 21.65 -10.00
CA ASN A 124 -11.25 21.04 -11.14
C ASN A 124 -10.96 22.06 -12.26
N GLU A 125 -11.84 23.04 -12.49
CA GLU A 125 -11.60 24.11 -13.49
C GLU A 125 -10.42 25.02 -13.14
N HIS A 126 -10.12 25.20 -11.84
CA HIS A 126 -9.07 26.10 -11.36
C HIS A 126 -7.75 25.37 -11.02
N VAL A 127 -7.80 24.04 -10.88
CA VAL A 127 -6.69 23.19 -10.43
C VAL A 127 -6.32 22.23 -11.55
N HIS A 128 -5.44 22.70 -12.45
CA HIS A 128 -4.87 21.88 -13.51
C HIS A 128 -3.42 21.52 -13.20
N VAL A 129 -3.11 20.22 -13.22
CA VAL A 129 -1.74 19.72 -13.17
C VAL A 129 -1.42 19.04 -14.49
N PRO A 130 -0.33 19.41 -15.19
CA PRO A 130 0.09 18.73 -16.40
C PRO A 130 0.36 17.25 -16.15
N ASN A 131 -0.17 16.38 -17.01
CA ASN A 131 0.06 14.93 -16.94
C ASN A 131 1.55 14.58 -16.92
N ALA A 132 2.40 15.34 -17.62
CA ALA A 132 3.85 15.15 -17.61
C ALA A 132 4.47 15.32 -16.22
N TRP A 133 4.11 16.39 -15.50
CA TRP A 133 4.63 16.69 -14.16
C TRP A 133 4.10 15.69 -13.14
N SER A 134 2.79 15.39 -13.22
CA SER A 134 2.14 14.40 -12.38
C SER A 134 2.79 13.02 -12.55
N SER A 135 3.03 12.58 -13.79
CA SER A 135 3.70 11.31 -14.08
C SER A 135 5.13 11.25 -13.53
N ILE A 136 5.92 12.32 -13.70
CA ILE A 136 7.30 12.38 -13.16
C ILE A 136 7.29 12.26 -11.64
N LEU A 137 6.45 13.03 -10.94
CA LEU A 137 6.38 13.00 -9.48
C LEU A 137 5.87 11.66 -8.95
N ARG A 138 4.85 11.07 -9.57
CA ARG A 138 4.38 9.73 -9.22
C ARG A 138 5.47 8.68 -9.43
N ASN A 139 6.21 8.75 -10.54
CA ASN A 139 7.32 7.82 -10.80
C ASN A 139 8.45 7.97 -9.77
N ILE A 140 8.83 9.19 -9.38
CA ILE A 140 9.83 9.43 -8.32
C ILE A 140 9.33 8.88 -6.98
N ALA A 141 8.06 9.14 -6.63
CA ALA A 141 7.48 8.65 -5.39
C ALA A 141 7.38 7.12 -5.35
N LEU A 142 6.93 6.48 -6.45
CA LEU A 142 6.93 5.03 -6.59
C LEU A 142 8.34 4.46 -6.47
N ASN A 143 9.36 5.13 -7.04
CA ASN A 143 10.76 4.74 -6.88
C ASN A 143 11.19 4.76 -5.42
N ILE A 144 10.85 5.82 -4.66
CA ILE A 144 11.16 5.92 -3.23
C ILE A 144 10.48 4.80 -2.43
N ILE A 145 9.23 4.44 -2.75
CA ILE A 145 8.54 3.29 -2.13
C ILE A 145 9.30 1.99 -2.40
N LEU A 146 9.78 1.80 -3.63
CA LEU A 146 10.51 0.59 -4.02
C LEU A 146 11.86 0.48 -3.30
N ILE A 147 12.57 1.60 -3.11
CA ILE A 147 13.78 1.65 -2.28
C ILE A 147 13.46 1.23 -0.85
N ARG A 148 12.39 1.80 -0.26
CA ARG A 148 11.96 1.48 1.10
C ARG A 148 11.56 0.01 1.23
N ALA A 149 10.83 -0.52 0.24
CA ALA A 149 10.43 -1.91 0.19
C ALA A 149 11.65 -2.83 0.12
N GLY A 150 12.58 -2.61 -0.81
CA GLY A 150 13.79 -3.42 -0.96
C GLY A 150 14.69 -3.39 0.28
N LEU A 151 14.89 -2.21 0.89
CA LEU A 151 15.58 -2.08 2.17
C LEU A 151 14.81 -2.72 3.33
N GLY A 152 13.48 -2.80 3.27
CA GLY A 152 12.65 -3.42 4.31
C GLY A 152 12.72 -4.94 4.33
N LEU A 153 13.20 -5.57 3.25
CA LEU A 153 13.25 -7.02 3.16
C LEU A 153 14.40 -7.58 4.01
N ASP A 154 14.10 -8.65 4.73
CA ASP A 154 15.08 -9.44 5.46
C ASP A 154 15.31 -10.80 4.77
N PRO A 155 16.53 -11.04 4.22
CA PRO A 155 16.86 -12.33 3.61
C PRO A 155 16.89 -13.49 4.63
N GLN A 156 17.08 -13.24 5.93
CA GLN A 156 17.05 -14.29 6.95
C GLN A 156 15.64 -14.77 7.22
N ALA A 157 14.68 -13.84 7.36
CA ALA A 157 13.25 -14.17 7.47
C ALA A 157 12.78 -15.09 6.33
N TRP A 158 13.26 -14.87 5.10
CA TRP A 158 12.90 -15.68 3.93
C TRP A 158 13.36 -17.14 4.00
N ARG A 159 14.55 -17.42 4.57
CA ARG A 159 15.09 -18.79 4.65
C ARG A 159 14.33 -19.67 5.64
N ASN A 160 13.66 -19.04 6.59
CA ASN A 160 12.93 -19.71 7.67
C ASN A 160 11.44 -19.88 7.37
N LEU A 161 10.98 -19.55 6.15
CA LEU A 161 9.56 -19.62 5.80
C LEU A 161 9.08 -21.07 5.62
N LYS A 162 8.11 -21.46 6.44
CA LYS A 162 7.39 -22.73 6.31
C LYS A 162 6.61 -22.76 4.98
N VAL A 163 6.48 -23.93 4.36
CA VAL A 163 5.75 -24.13 3.08
C VAL A 163 4.32 -23.58 3.12
N VAL A 164 3.65 -23.67 4.28
CA VAL A 164 2.30 -23.13 4.50
C VAL A 164 2.26 -21.61 4.35
N CYS A 165 3.27 -20.90 4.84
CA CYS A 165 3.41 -19.45 4.71
C CYS A 165 3.56 -19.03 3.25
N PHE A 166 4.43 -19.72 2.52
CA PHE A 166 4.60 -19.49 1.08
C PHE A 166 3.30 -19.72 0.30
N ARG A 167 2.59 -20.82 0.60
CA ARG A 167 1.31 -21.13 -0.04
C ARG A 167 0.24 -20.06 0.24
N LEU A 168 0.17 -19.55 1.47
CA LEU A 168 -0.75 -18.49 1.87
C LEU A 168 -0.42 -17.13 1.24
N ALA A 169 0.87 -16.82 1.06
CA ALA A 169 1.30 -15.58 0.44
C ALA A 169 1.11 -15.58 -1.08
N VAL A 170 1.47 -16.67 -1.76
CA VAL A 170 1.50 -16.72 -3.23
C VAL A 170 0.17 -17.11 -3.84
N GLY A 171 -0.48 -18.15 -3.30
CA GLY A 171 -1.64 -18.75 -3.93
C GLY A 171 -2.86 -17.82 -4.03
N PRO A 172 -3.34 -17.23 -2.92
CA PRO A 172 -4.46 -16.29 -2.94
C PRO A 172 -4.17 -15.05 -3.79
N CYS A 173 -2.96 -14.49 -3.69
CA CYS A 173 -2.54 -13.30 -4.44
C CYS A 173 -2.60 -13.53 -5.96
N LEU A 174 -2.00 -14.62 -6.45
CA LEU A 174 -1.99 -14.93 -7.89
C LEU A 174 -3.38 -15.26 -8.42
N MET A 175 -4.18 -16.01 -7.66
CA MET A 175 -5.53 -16.37 -8.10
C MET A 175 -6.45 -15.14 -8.12
N GLU A 176 -6.35 -14.28 -7.12
CA GLU A 176 -7.09 -13.02 -7.10
C GLU A 176 -6.64 -12.08 -8.22
N ALA A 177 -5.33 -11.93 -8.43
CA ALA A 177 -4.81 -11.10 -9.52
C ALA A 177 -5.28 -11.60 -10.89
N SER A 178 -5.28 -12.92 -11.09
CA SER A 178 -5.77 -13.54 -12.33
C SER A 178 -7.27 -13.34 -12.50
N ALA A 179 -8.06 -13.54 -11.44
CA ALA A 179 -9.51 -13.33 -11.47
C ALA A 179 -9.86 -11.86 -11.74
N ALA A 180 -9.19 -10.92 -11.06
CA ALA A 180 -9.31 -9.49 -11.30
C ALA A 180 -8.95 -9.10 -12.74
N ALA A 181 -7.91 -9.69 -13.33
CA ALA A 181 -7.54 -9.48 -14.73
C ALA A 181 -8.63 -9.97 -15.68
N VAL A 182 -9.17 -11.18 -15.45
CA VAL A 182 -10.27 -11.72 -16.27
C VAL A 182 -11.52 -10.84 -16.16
N PHE A 183 -11.94 -10.49 -14.94
CA PHE A 183 -13.15 -9.69 -14.74
C PHE A 183 -13.00 -8.28 -15.29
N SER A 184 -11.84 -7.63 -15.14
CA SER A 184 -11.62 -6.30 -15.73
C SER A 184 -11.56 -6.33 -17.25
N HIS A 185 -11.01 -7.37 -17.86
CA HIS A 185 -11.04 -7.54 -19.32
C HIS A 185 -12.49 -7.65 -19.82
N PHE A 186 -13.32 -8.50 -19.21
CA PHE A 186 -14.67 -8.75 -19.71
C PHE A 186 -15.71 -7.70 -19.29
N ILE A 187 -15.63 -7.17 -18.07
CA ILE A 187 -16.61 -6.20 -17.54
C ILE A 187 -16.24 -4.77 -17.97
N MET A 188 -14.96 -4.40 -17.84
CA MET A 188 -14.49 -3.03 -18.08
C MET A 188 -13.88 -2.86 -19.48
N LYS A 189 -13.82 -3.93 -20.28
CA LYS A 189 -13.27 -3.95 -21.65
C LYS A 189 -11.81 -3.48 -21.73
N PHE A 190 -11.03 -3.70 -20.67
CA PHE A 190 -9.62 -3.35 -20.64
C PHE A 190 -8.78 -4.30 -21.49
N PRO A 191 -7.67 -3.84 -22.13
CA PRO A 191 -6.72 -4.73 -22.79
C PRO A 191 -6.08 -5.68 -21.78
N TRP A 192 -5.71 -6.89 -22.21
CA TRP A 192 -5.12 -7.92 -21.33
C TRP A 192 -3.91 -7.43 -20.54
N GLN A 193 -3.02 -6.62 -21.14
CA GLN A 193 -1.82 -6.15 -20.46
C GLN A 193 -2.16 -5.23 -19.28
N TRP A 194 -3.12 -4.32 -19.47
CA TRP A 194 -3.60 -3.41 -18.43
C TRP A 194 -4.46 -4.12 -17.38
N ALA A 195 -5.23 -5.12 -17.80
CA ALA A 195 -6.04 -5.95 -16.91
C ALA A 195 -5.17 -6.80 -15.97
N ILE A 196 -4.08 -7.41 -16.46
CA ILE A 196 -3.12 -8.16 -15.65
C ILE A 196 -2.37 -7.22 -14.70
N LEU A 197 -1.97 -6.05 -15.17
CA LEU A 197 -1.37 -5.01 -14.33
C LEU A 197 -2.30 -4.63 -13.17
N LEU A 198 -3.58 -4.34 -13.46
CA LEU A 198 -4.65 -4.07 -12.50
C LEU A 198 -4.84 -5.26 -11.54
N GLY A 199 -4.75 -6.49 -12.02
CA GLY A 199 -4.80 -7.70 -11.19
C GLY A 199 -3.78 -7.71 -10.06
N PHE A 200 -2.50 -7.48 -10.36
CA PHE A 200 -1.43 -7.46 -9.34
C PHE A 200 -1.57 -6.32 -8.33
N VAL A 201 -2.21 -5.22 -8.73
CA VAL A 201 -2.54 -4.11 -7.83
C VAL A 201 -3.68 -4.49 -6.88
N LEU A 202 -4.71 -5.15 -7.40
CA LEU A 202 -5.87 -5.58 -6.62
C LEU A 202 -5.58 -6.77 -5.69
N GLY A 203 -4.58 -7.60 -6.05
CA GLY A 203 -4.20 -8.80 -5.30
C GLY A 203 -3.36 -8.55 -4.05
N ALA A 204 -2.79 -7.35 -3.90
CA ALA A 204 -1.92 -7.00 -2.77
C ALA A 204 -2.71 -6.79 -1.47
N VAL A 205 -2.23 -7.41 -0.39
CA VAL A 205 -2.74 -7.24 0.98
C VAL A 205 -2.18 -5.97 1.62
N SER A 206 -2.82 -5.50 2.69
CA SER A 206 -2.19 -4.51 3.57
C SER A 206 -1.56 -5.18 4.80
N PRO A 207 -0.22 -5.25 4.90
CA PRO A 207 0.44 -5.85 6.05
C PRO A 207 0.18 -5.01 7.30
N VAL A 208 0.02 -3.68 7.18
CA VAL A 208 -0.19 -2.80 8.34
C VAL A 208 -1.45 -3.19 9.10
N VAL A 209 -2.54 -3.43 8.38
CA VAL A 209 -3.81 -3.79 9.01
C VAL A 209 -3.73 -5.21 9.58
N VAL A 210 -3.20 -6.17 8.80
CA VAL A 210 -3.06 -7.56 9.25
C VAL A 210 -2.17 -7.65 10.49
N VAL A 211 -0.98 -7.06 10.47
CA VAL A 211 -0.01 -7.12 11.57
C VAL A 211 -0.57 -6.51 12.84
N LEU A 212 -1.22 -5.35 12.78
CA LEU A 212 -1.78 -4.71 13.98
C LEU A 212 -2.82 -5.60 14.67
N TYR A 213 -3.73 -6.22 13.91
CA TYR A 213 -4.73 -7.12 14.48
C TYR A 213 -4.11 -8.43 14.99
N MET A 214 -3.13 -8.96 14.27
CA MET A 214 -2.43 -10.19 14.68
C MET A 214 -1.62 -9.99 15.97
N MET A 215 -0.98 -8.83 16.16
CA MET A 215 -0.28 -8.51 17.41
C MET A 215 -1.25 -8.46 18.60
N VAL A 216 -2.41 -7.81 18.43
CA VAL A 216 -3.45 -7.77 19.49
C VAL A 216 -3.99 -9.17 19.80
N LEU A 217 -4.21 -10.02 18.79
CA LEU A 217 -4.66 -11.40 19.01
C LEU A 217 -3.60 -12.24 19.74
N GLN A 218 -2.32 -12.06 19.38
CA GLN A 218 -1.19 -12.73 20.01
C GLN A 218 -1.02 -12.31 21.47
N GLU A 219 -1.15 -11.02 21.79
CA GLU A 219 -1.14 -10.52 23.17
C GLU A 219 -2.27 -11.10 24.02
N ASN A 220 -3.43 -11.37 23.41
CA ASN A 220 -4.57 -12.00 24.05
C ASN A 220 -4.53 -13.54 24.06
N GLY A 221 -3.45 -14.15 23.56
CA GLY A 221 -3.26 -15.61 23.55
C GLY A 221 -4.05 -16.37 22.49
N TYR A 222 -4.72 -15.70 21.54
CA TYR A 222 -5.50 -16.37 20.50
C TYR A 222 -4.63 -16.88 19.35
N GLY A 223 -4.76 -18.18 19.02
CA GLY A 223 -4.09 -18.79 17.85
C GLY A 223 -2.57 -18.87 17.97
N VAL A 224 -2.01 -18.65 19.17
CA VAL A 224 -0.56 -18.67 19.44
C VAL A 224 0.01 -20.09 19.39
N GLU A 225 -0.76 -21.09 19.85
CA GLU A 225 -0.33 -22.50 19.82
C GLU A 225 -0.09 -23.01 18.40
N GLU A 226 -0.91 -22.56 17.45
CA GLU A 226 -0.85 -22.94 16.02
C GLU A 226 -0.04 -21.94 15.17
N ASP A 227 0.68 -20.99 15.80
CA ASP A 227 1.46 -19.92 15.14
C ASP A 227 0.65 -19.08 14.12
N ILE A 228 -0.68 -19.03 14.21
CA ILE A 228 -1.54 -18.40 13.18
C ILE A 228 -1.25 -16.89 13.03
N PRO A 229 -1.17 -16.08 14.11
CA PRO A 229 -0.77 -14.68 14.01
C PRO A 229 0.60 -14.51 13.36
N THR A 230 1.59 -15.30 13.75
CA THR A 230 2.96 -15.27 13.21
C THR A 230 2.98 -15.62 11.72
N LEU A 231 2.22 -16.65 11.32
CA LEU A 231 2.03 -17.07 9.94
C LEU A 231 1.44 -15.95 9.07
N LEU A 232 0.35 -15.32 9.53
CA LEU A 232 -0.34 -14.24 8.83
C LEU A 232 0.55 -12.99 8.71
N MET A 233 1.25 -12.62 9.78
CA MET A 233 2.22 -11.51 9.75
C MET A 233 3.32 -11.76 8.72
N ALA A 234 3.96 -12.93 8.76
CA ALA A 234 5.03 -13.28 7.83
C ALA A 234 4.54 -13.36 6.37
N ALA A 235 3.42 -14.04 6.12
CA ALA A 235 2.87 -14.20 4.78
C ALA A 235 2.45 -12.86 4.17
N SER A 236 2.02 -11.87 4.98
CA SER A 236 1.54 -10.58 4.46
C SER A 236 2.68 -9.76 3.87
N SER A 237 3.87 -9.83 4.47
CA SER A 237 5.07 -9.20 3.92
C SER A 237 5.53 -9.83 2.61
N MET A 238 5.33 -11.14 2.45
CA MET A 238 5.67 -11.87 1.23
C MET A 238 4.68 -11.58 0.09
N ASP A 239 3.39 -11.52 0.41
CA ASP A 239 2.32 -11.11 -0.52
C ASP A 239 2.64 -9.74 -1.14
N ASP A 240 3.04 -8.77 -0.32
CA ASP A 240 3.46 -7.43 -0.79
C ASP A 240 4.64 -7.47 -1.78
N ILE A 241 5.67 -8.27 -1.49
CA ILE A 241 6.84 -8.40 -2.38
C ILE A 241 6.41 -9.00 -3.72
N LEU A 242 5.59 -10.05 -3.68
CA LEU A 242 5.06 -10.70 -4.87
C LEU A 242 4.23 -9.72 -5.70
N ALA A 243 3.31 -9.00 -5.06
CA ALA A 243 2.43 -8.06 -5.74
C ALA A 243 3.21 -6.88 -6.33
N ILE A 244 4.15 -6.29 -5.59
CA ILE A 244 5.02 -5.20 -6.07
C ILE A 244 5.89 -5.69 -7.24
N THR A 245 6.47 -6.88 -7.13
CA THR A 245 7.32 -7.45 -8.20
C THR A 245 6.49 -7.76 -9.44
N GLY A 246 5.32 -8.38 -9.28
CA GLY A 246 4.38 -8.68 -10.35
C GLY A 246 3.87 -7.42 -11.05
N PHE A 247 3.49 -6.39 -10.28
CA PHE A 247 3.11 -5.09 -10.79
C PHE A 247 4.21 -4.46 -11.65
N ASN A 248 5.44 -4.32 -11.13
CA ASN A 248 6.52 -3.71 -11.91
C ASN A 248 6.93 -4.54 -13.15
N THR A 249 6.80 -5.87 -13.08
CA THR A 249 7.03 -6.76 -14.22
C THR A 249 6.00 -6.52 -15.32
N CYS A 250 4.72 -6.47 -14.96
CA CYS A 250 3.64 -6.18 -15.91
C CYS A 250 3.76 -4.75 -16.46
N LEU A 251 4.13 -3.78 -15.62
CA LEU A 251 4.35 -2.39 -16.02
C LEU A 251 5.48 -2.29 -17.07
N SER A 252 6.55 -3.06 -16.90
CA SER A 252 7.64 -3.16 -17.88
C SER A 252 7.14 -3.70 -19.23
N ILE A 253 6.27 -4.71 -19.22
CA ILE A 253 5.73 -5.33 -20.44
C ILE A 253 4.77 -4.37 -21.17
N VAL A 254 3.99 -3.58 -20.42
CA VAL A 254 3.05 -2.60 -20.98
C VAL A 254 3.78 -1.46 -21.69
N PHE A 255 4.83 -0.91 -21.08
CA PHE A 255 5.50 0.30 -21.56
C PHE A 255 6.73 0.05 -22.44
N SER A 256 7.39 -1.10 -22.32
CA SER A 256 8.48 -1.50 -23.20
C SER A 256 7.96 -2.58 -24.14
N SER A 257 7.74 -2.23 -25.41
CA SER A 257 7.18 -3.12 -26.45
C SER A 257 8.06 -4.33 -26.83
N ALA A 258 8.84 -4.91 -25.90
CA ALA A 258 9.56 -6.16 -26.11
C ALA A 258 9.99 -6.85 -24.80
N SER A 259 9.43 -8.04 -24.55
CA SER A 259 10.09 -9.23 -23.98
C SER A 259 10.45 -9.27 -22.49
N ILE A 260 10.21 -10.45 -21.89
CA ILE A 260 10.84 -10.98 -20.67
C ILE A 260 12.35 -10.69 -20.55
N ARG A 261 13.05 -10.54 -21.68
CA ARG A 261 14.47 -10.18 -21.74
C ARG A 261 14.76 -8.86 -21.03
N ASN A 262 13.91 -7.85 -21.20
CA ASN A 262 14.10 -6.53 -20.58
C ASN A 262 13.95 -6.59 -19.05
N VAL A 263 13.04 -7.45 -18.57
CA VAL A 263 12.87 -7.75 -17.15
C VAL A 263 14.15 -8.42 -16.59
N CYS A 264 14.71 -9.40 -17.31
CA CYS A 264 15.96 -10.05 -16.93
C CYS A 264 17.15 -9.08 -16.90
N ILE A 265 17.27 -8.21 -17.91
CA ILE A 265 18.34 -7.20 -17.98
C ILE A 265 18.27 -6.25 -16.78
N SER A 266 17.09 -5.70 -16.47
CA SER A 266 16.94 -4.79 -15.32
C SER A 266 17.17 -5.47 -13.98
N ARG A 267 16.80 -6.76 -13.86
CA ARG A 267 17.15 -7.56 -12.67
C ARG A 267 18.67 -7.72 -12.54
N LEU A 268 19.36 -8.06 -13.61
CA LEU A 268 20.83 -8.19 -13.62
C LEU A 268 21.51 -6.85 -13.31
N ALA A 269 21.05 -5.76 -13.93
CA ALA A 269 21.54 -4.41 -13.65
C ALA A 269 21.34 -4.04 -12.17
N GLY A 270 20.18 -4.33 -11.60
CA GLY A 270 19.90 -4.11 -10.18
C GLY A 270 20.83 -4.91 -9.27
N ILE A 271 21.15 -6.17 -9.61
CA ILE A 271 22.11 -6.99 -8.87
C ILE A 271 23.51 -6.37 -8.92
N VAL A 272 24.00 -6.03 -10.11
CA VAL A 272 25.34 -5.44 -10.31
C VAL A 272 25.47 -4.12 -9.58
N LEU A 273 24.50 -3.20 -9.75
CA LEU A 273 24.49 -1.91 -9.07
C LEU A 273 24.32 -2.07 -7.55
N GLY A 274 23.53 -3.04 -7.09
CA GLY A 274 23.38 -3.35 -5.68
C GLY A 274 24.70 -3.85 -5.06
N PHE A 275 25.45 -4.69 -5.78
CA PHE A 275 26.80 -5.08 -5.35
C PHE A 275 27.77 -3.90 -5.37
N PHE A 276 27.70 -3.01 -6.36
CA PHE A 276 28.52 -1.81 -6.41
C PHE A 276 28.31 -0.94 -5.17
N VAL A 277 27.07 -0.60 -4.84
CA VAL A 277 26.74 0.19 -3.63
C VAL A 277 27.16 -0.53 -2.34
N ARG A 278 27.10 -1.87 -2.33
CA ARG A 278 27.54 -2.69 -1.20
C ARG A 278 29.06 -2.68 -0.99
N TYR A 279 29.86 -2.62 -2.06
CA TYR A 279 31.32 -2.67 -1.99
C TYR A 279 31.98 -1.28 -1.90
N PHE A 280 31.29 -0.23 -2.31
CA PHE A 280 31.74 1.17 -2.16
C PHE A 280 30.92 1.91 -1.09
N PRO A 281 31.07 1.57 0.20
CA PRO A 281 30.37 2.27 1.27
C PRO A 281 30.89 3.71 1.38
N SER A 282 30.00 4.69 1.18
CA SER A 282 30.25 6.10 1.48
C SER A 282 29.76 6.45 2.89
N GLU A 283 30.23 7.55 3.50
CA GLU A 283 29.67 8.05 4.77
C GLU A 283 28.16 8.36 4.64
N ASP A 284 27.73 8.86 3.47
CA ASP A 284 26.35 9.18 3.14
C ASP A 284 25.63 8.08 2.34
N GLN A 285 25.64 6.84 2.84
CA GLN A 285 25.02 5.70 2.12
C GLN A 285 23.56 5.93 1.72
N GLY A 286 22.81 6.75 2.48
CA GLY A 286 21.43 7.07 2.15
C GLY A 286 21.30 7.86 0.84
N PHE A 287 22.15 8.87 0.66
CA PHE A 287 22.18 9.65 -0.58
C PHE A 287 22.76 8.86 -1.73
N LEU A 288 23.76 8.00 -1.49
CA LEU A 288 24.30 7.12 -2.52
C LEU A 288 23.22 6.17 -3.07
N VAL A 289 22.46 5.49 -2.20
CA VAL A 289 21.36 4.60 -2.61
C VAL A 289 20.30 5.38 -3.35
N LEU A 290 19.86 6.53 -2.80
CA LEU A 290 18.83 7.35 -3.43
C LEU A 290 19.25 7.79 -4.84
N THR A 291 20.46 8.34 -4.97
CA THR A 291 20.98 8.86 -6.25
C THR A 291 21.18 7.73 -7.25
N THR A 292 21.69 6.58 -6.83
CA THR A 292 21.89 5.42 -7.71
C THR A 292 20.55 4.85 -8.19
N CYS A 293 19.54 4.74 -7.32
CA CYS A 293 18.20 4.28 -7.69
C CYS A 293 17.47 5.27 -8.62
N VAL A 294 17.58 6.58 -8.36
CA VAL A 294 17.00 7.60 -9.25
C VAL A 294 17.69 7.58 -10.62
N SER A 295 19.02 7.49 -10.63
CA SER A 295 19.81 7.39 -11.87
C SER A 295 19.50 6.11 -12.64
N ALA A 296 19.27 4.98 -11.96
CA ALA A 296 18.88 3.73 -12.59
C ALA A 296 17.51 3.82 -13.27
N VAL A 297 16.53 4.48 -12.64
CA VAL A 297 15.21 4.69 -13.26
C VAL A 297 15.30 5.62 -14.46
N LEU A 298 15.98 6.77 -14.33
CA LEU A 298 16.13 7.73 -15.43
C LEU A 298 16.99 7.16 -16.57
N GLY A 299 18.04 6.40 -16.24
CA GLY A 299 18.88 5.70 -17.21
C GLY A 299 18.09 4.64 -17.99
N ASN A 300 17.24 3.86 -17.32
CA ASN A 300 16.36 2.90 -17.99
C ASN A 300 15.37 3.57 -18.94
N GLN A 301 14.85 4.76 -18.60
CA GLN A 301 14.01 5.53 -19.51
C GLN A 301 14.78 6.01 -20.76
N ARG A 302 16.06 6.37 -20.62
CA ARG A 302 16.91 6.77 -21.76
C ARG A 302 17.28 5.61 -22.68
N ILE A 303 17.46 4.41 -22.13
CA ILE A 303 17.84 3.19 -22.87
C ILE A 303 16.61 2.55 -23.58
N GLY A 304 15.40 3.10 -23.39
CA GLY A 304 14.16 2.55 -23.96
C GLY A 304 13.57 1.39 -23.16
N LEU A 305 14.09 1.13 -21.95
CA LEU A 305 13.57 0.15 -20.99
C LEU A 305 12.49 0.78 -20.08
N HIS A 306 11.47 1.37 -20.70
CA HIS A 306 10.37 2.01 -19.99
C HIS A 306 9.63 1.00 -19.08
N GLY A 307 9.39 1.37 -17.82
CA GLY A 307 8.73 0.52 -16.81
C GLY A 307 9.65 -0.43 -16.04
N SER A 308 10.86 -0.72 -16.54
CA SER A 308 11.77 -1.70 -15.92
C SER A 308 12.68 -1.14 -14.82
N GLY A 309 12.75 0.20 -14.72
CA GLY A 309 13.50 0.89 -13.67
C GLY A 309 13.05 0.53 -12.25
N GLY A 310 11.75 0.31 -12.03
CA GLY A 310 11.22 -0.03 -10.71
C GLY A 310 11.74 -1.37 -10.16
N LEU A 311 11.78 -2.40 -11.02
CA LEU A 311 12.37 -3.70 -10.65
C LEU A 311 13.87 -3.59 -10.37
N CYS A 312 14.59 -2.81 -11.18
CA CYS A 312 16.01 -2.54 -10.96
C CYS A 312 16.24 -1.92 -9.58
N THR A 313 15.48 -0.87 -9.23
CA THR A 313 15.53 -0.21 -7.92
C THR A 313 15.26 -1.16 -6.76
N LEU A 314 14.21 -1.99 -6.86
CA LEU A 314 13.84 -2.92 -5.80
C LEU A 314 14.99 -3.91 -5.53
N VAL A 315 15.54 -4.50 -6.60
CA VAL A 315 16.63 -5.47 -6.49
C VAL A 315 17.92 -4.82 -5.99
N LEU A 316 18.25 -3.63 -6.51
CA LEU A 316 19.42 -2.85 -6.09
C LEU A 316 19.37 -2.55 -4.59
N SER A 317 18.27 -1.96 -4.13
CA SER A 317 18.09 -1.57 -2.73
C SER A 317 18.08 -2.79 -1.79
N PHE A 318 17.49 -3.90 -2.21
CA PHE A 318 17.55 -5.17 -1.47
C PHE A 318 18.99 -5.68 -1.31
N ILE A 319 19.73 -5.81 -2.41
CA ILE A 319 21.11 -6.33 -2.40
C ILE A 319 22.03 -5.41 -1.58
N ALA A 320 21.91 -4.10 -1.74
CA ALA A 320 22.66 -3.10 -0.97
C ALA A 320 22.41 -3.27 0.54
N GLY A 321 21.15 -3.43 0.96
CA GLY A 321 20.76 -3.57 2.36
C GLY A 321 21.14 -4.88 3.06
N THR A 322 21.68 -5.89 2.34
CA THR A 322 21.95 -7.22 2.94
C THR A 322 23.17 -7.27 3.87
N LYS A 323 24.15 -6.36 3.75
CA LYS A 323 25.36 -6.34 4.61
C LYS A 323 25.33 -5.25 5.68
N TRP A 324 24.37 -4.34 5.60
CA TRP A 324 24.26 -3.20 6.51
C TRP A 324 23.43 -3.62 7.73
N SER A 325 24.08 -3.73 8.89
CA SER A 325 23.37 -3.97 10.14
C SER A 325 22.86 -2.65 10.73
N GLN A 326 23.76 -1.82 11.27
CA GLN A 326 23.44 -0.54 11.92
C GLN A 326 23.22 0.60 10.92
N GLU A 327 23.93 0.58 9.79
CA GLU A 327 23.81 1.60 8.75
C GLU A 327 22.46 1.54 8.03
N LYS A 328 21.86 0.35 7.94
CA LYS A 328 20.54 0.13 7.31
C LYS A 328 19.45 0.98 7.96
N MET A 329 19.45 1.09 9.29
CA MET A 329 18.49 1.92 10.02
C MET A 329 18.68 3.41 9.72
N LYS A 330 19.93 3.88 9.61
CA LYS A 330 20.22 5.28 9.24
C LYS A 330 19.74 5.58 7.83
N VAL A 331 20.05 4.70 6.87
CA VAL A 331 19.62 4.82 5.47
C VAL A 331 18.09 4.80 5.37
N GLN A 332 17.42 3.85 6.02
CA GLN A 332 15.96 3.77 6.05
C GLN A 332 15.32 5.03 6.62
N LYS A 333 15.93 5.68 7.63
CA LYS A 333 15.43 6.94 8.19
C LYS A 333 15.53 8.09 7.18
N ILE A 334 16.63 8.21 6.45
CA ILE A 334 16.78 9.22 5.38
C ILE A 334 15.72 8.99 4.29
N ILE A 335 15.56 7.75 3.82
CA ILE A 335 14.54 7.40 2.83
C ILE A 335 13.12 7.66 3.35
N THR A 336 12.86 7.43 4.64
CA THR A 336 11.57 7.73 5.28
C THR A 336 11.31 9.24 5.30
N ASN A 337 12.30 10.07 5.63
CA ASN A 337 12.14 11.52 5.59
C ASN A 337 11.82 12.03 4.17
N VAL A 338 12.49 11.48 3.15
CA VAL A 338 12.19 11.80 1.74
C VAL A 338 10.78 11.32 1.38
N TRP A 339 10.41 10.12 1.81
CA TRP A 339 9.07 9.57 1.60
C TRP A 339 7.98 10.43 2.25
N ASP A 340 8.20 10.98 3.45
CA ASP A 340 7.21 11.82 4.12
C ASP A 340 6.88 13.10 3.32
N ILE A 341 7.82 13.57 2.48
CA ILE A 341 7.62 14.68 1.55
C ILE A 341 6.85 14.20 0.30
N PHE A 342 7.21 13.05 -0.27
CA PHE A 342 6.60 12.54 -1.51
C PHE A 342 5.27 11.81 -1.28
N GLN A 343 4.96 11.39 -0.06
CA GLN A 343 3.75 10.65 0.28
C GLN A 343 2.48 11.47 -0.01
N PRO A 344 2.33 12.73 0.47
CA PRO A 344 1.15 13.53 0.14
C PRO A 344 1.07 13.85 -1.36
N LEU A 345 2.20 14.07 -2.03
CA LEU A 345 2.23 14.29 -3.49
C LEU A 345 1.70 13.07 -4.24
N LEU A 346 2.18 11.87 -3.92
CA LEU A 346 1.75 10.65 -4.60
C LEU A 346 0.25 10.42 -4.41
N PHE A 347 -0.22 10.38 -3.16
CA PHE A 347 -1.61 10.03 -2.89
C PHE A 347 -2.58 11.14 -3.31
N GLY A 348 -2.18 12.41 -3.22
CA GLY A 348 -2.95 13.53 -3.73
C GLY A 348 -3.06 13.50 -5.26
N LEU A 349 -1.95 13.29 -5.98
CA LEU A 349 -1.95 13.22 -7.44
C LEU A 349 -2.70 11.99 -7.96
N VAL A 350 -2.52 10.83 -7.32
CA VAL A 350 -3.29 9.61 -7.67
C VAL A 350 -4.77 9.83 -7.42
N GLY A 351 -5.15 10.39 -6.26
CA GLY A 351 -6.54 10.74 -5.99
C GLY A 351 -7.14 11.67 -7.04
N ALA A 352 -6.35 12.63 -7.54
CA ALA A 352 -6.77 13.57 -8.57
C ALA A 352 -6.91 12.95 -9.97
N GLU A 353 -6.40 11.74 -10.21
CA GLU A 353 -6.62 11.00 -11.47
C GLU A 353 -7.87 10.11 -11.43
N VAL A 354 -8.42 9.83 -10.24
CA VAL A 354 -9.58 8.93 -10.08
C VAL A 354 -10.89 9.61 -10.48
N SER A 355 -11.49 9.13 -11.57
CA SER A 355 -12.86 9.48 -11.98
C SER A 355 -13.86 8.36 -11.65
N VAL A 356 -15.00 8.71 -11.05
CA VAL A 356 -16.05 7.77 -10.61
C VAL A 356 -16.65 6.95 -11.75
N SER A 357 -16.57 7.43 -12.99
CA SER A 357 -17.09 6.76 -14.19
C SER A 357 -16.43 5.42 -14.53
N CYS A 358 -15.27 5.11 -13.95
CA CYS A 358 -14.47 3.94 -14.33
C CYS A 358 -14.47 2.79 -13.32
N ILE A 359 -15.17 2.90 -12.18
CA ILE A 359 -15.05 1.89 -11.11
C ILE A 359 -16.23 0.91 -11.15
N SER A 360 -15.96 -0.33 -11.56
CA SER A 360 -16.92 -1.43 -11.43
C SER A 360 -16.76 -2.11 -10.07
N VAL A 361 -17.64 -1.76 -9.12
CA VAL A 361 -17.75 -2.41 -7.80
C VAL A 361 -17.88 -3.93 -7.93
N ALA A 362 -18.51 -4.40 -9.03
CA ALA A 362 -18.67 -5.82 -9.33
C ALA A 362 -17.35 -6.55 -9.59
N THR A 363 -16.37 -5.89 -10.22
CA THR A 363 -15.05 -6.50 -10.48
C THR A 363 -14.30 -6.73 -9.15
N LEU A 364 -14.40 -5.77 -8.23
CA LEU A 364 -13.75 -5.82 -6.93
C LEU A 364 -14.35 -6.88 -6.00
N SER A 365 -15.67 -6.96 -5.94
CA SER A 365 -16.37 -7.94 -5.09
C SER A 365 -16.09 -9.37 -5.56
N LEU A 366 -16.13 -9.60 -6.88
CA LEU A 366 -15.93 -10.95 -7.43
C LEU A 366 -14.48 -11.43 -7.26
N ALA A 367 -13.49 -10.56 -7.47
CA ALA A 367 -12.08 -10.90 -7.21
C ALA A 367 -11.84 -11.24 -5.73
N LEU A 368 -12.45 -10.50 -4.81
CA LEU A 368 -12.37 -10.74 -3.37
C LEU A 368 -13.05 -12.07 -2.96
N CYS A 369 -14.18 -12.43 -3.58
CA CYS A 369 -14.78 -13.75 -3.38
C CYS A 369 -13.84 -14.89 -3.78
N VAL A 370 -13.17 -14.75 -4.93
CA VAL A 370 -12.17 -15.74 -5.39
C VAL A 370 -11.01 -15.84 -4.39
N ARG A 371 -10.55 -14.71 -3.83
CA ARG A 371 -9.50 -14.69 -2.80
C ARG A 371 -9.89 -15.50 -1.56
N ILE A 372 -11.08 -15.26 -1.02
CA ILE A 372 -11.57 -15.97 0.19
C ILE A 372 -11.66 -17.47 -0.08
N LEU A 373 -12.26 -17.86 -1.22
CA LEU A 373 -12.41 -19.25 -1.61
C LEU A 373 -11.04 -19.93 -1.78
N THR A 374 -10.12 -19.28 -2.49
CA THR A 374 -8.77 -19.81 -2.74
C THR A 374 -7.98 -19.95 -1.46
N THR A 375 -8.05 -18.95 -0.56
CA THR A 375 -7.38 -19.00 0.73
C THR A 375 -7.88 -20.18 1.57
N TYR A 376 -9.20 -20.38 1.63
CA TYR A 376 -9.79 -21.52 2.32
C TYR A 376 -9.32 -22.85 1.75
N LEU A 377 -9.38 -23.03 0.42
CA LEU A 377 -8.95 -24.25 -0.26
C LEU A 377 -7.46 -24.56 -0.03
N LEU A 378 -6.60 -23.55 -0.09
CA LEU A 378 -5.17 -23.72 0.15
C LEU A 378 -4.84 -24.03 1.62
N MET A 379 -5.66 -23.57 2.56
CA MET A 379 -5.50 -23.90 3.98
C MET A 379 -6.07 -25.27 4.35
N CYS A 380 -6.90 -25.90 3.51
CA CYS A 380 -7.34 -27.29 3.70
C CYS A 380 -6.16 -28.27 3.78
N PHE A 381 -5.07 -28.00 3.04
CA PHE A 381 -3.87 -28.84 3.00
C PHE A 381 -2.85 -28.49 4.10
N ALA A 382 -3.22 -27.70 5.12
CA ALA A 382 -2.29 -27.22 6.15
C ALA A 382 -2.48 -27.89 7.52
N GLY A 383 -3.50 -28.75 7.69
CA GLY A 383 -3.78 -29.40 8.97
C GLY A 383 -4.61 -28.58 9.98
N PHE A 384 -4.95 -27.33 9.66
CA PHE A 384 -5.77 -26.46 10.54
C PHE A 384 -7.20 -26.98 10.77
N SER A 385 -7.82 -26.57 11.87
CA SER A 385 -9.23 -26.82 12.16
C SER A 385 -10.16 -26.02 11.22
N PHE A 386 -11.42 -26.41 11.12
CA PHE A 386 -12.39 -25.72 10.24
C PHE A 386 -12.57 -24.24 10.63
N LYS A 387 -12.58 -23.94 11.94
CA LYS A 387 -12.72 -22.57 12.46
C LYS A 387 -11.50 -21.72 12.12
N GLU A 388 -10.29 -22.29 12.24
CA GLU A 388 -9.04 -21.62 11.89
C GLU A 388 -8.93 -21.32 10.38
N LYS A 389 -9.38 -22.24 9.52
CA LYS A 389 -9.39 -22.02 8.06
C LYS A 389 -10.26 -20.82 7.67
N ILE A 390 -11.45 -20.72 8.27
CA ILE A 390 -12.34 -19.58 8.06
C ILE A 390 -11.69 -18.31 8.61
N PHE A 391 -11.12 -18.37 9.81
CA PHE A 391 -10.42 -17.24 10.40
C PHE A 391 -9.29 -16.74 9.50
N ILE A 392 -8.41 -17.62 9.00
CA ILE A 392 -7.31 -17.28 8.10
C ILE A 392 -7.86 -16.65 6.81
N ALA A 393 -8.90 -17.25 6.20
CA ALA A 393 -9.49 -16.72 4.97
C ALA A 393 -10.08 -15.31 5.15
N LEU A 394 -10.74 -15.04 6.29
CA LEU A 394 -11.29 -13.72 6.61
C LEU A 394 -10.21 -12.72 7.04
N ALA A 395 -9.22 -13.16 7.80
CA ALA A 395 -8.06 -12.35 8.19
C ALA A 395 -7.19 -11.96 6.99
N TRP A 396 -7.28 -12.70 5.88
CA TRP A 396 -6.61 -12.40 4.61
C TRP A 396 -7.39 -11.44 3.70
N MET A 397 -8.56 -10.94 4.13
CA MET A 397 -9.35 -9.95 3.39
C MET A 397 -8.84 -8.49 3.42
N PRO A 398 -8.08 -7.99 4.42
CA PRO A 398 -7.77 -6.57 4.53
C PRO A 398 -7.10 -5.98 3.28
N LYS A 399 -7.88 -5.27 2.48
CA LYS A 399 -7.43 -4.44 1.38
C LYS A 399 -7.41 -2.99 1.83
N ALA A 400 -6.24 -2.50 2.22
CA ALA A 400 -6.10 -1.10 2.60
C ALA A 400 -4.66 -0.62 2.38
N THR A 401 -4.35 -0.21 1.14
CA THR A 401 -3.42 0.88 0.74
C THR A 401 -2.84 0.67 -0.66
N VAL A 402 -2.66 -0.58 -1.12
CA VAL A 402 -2.07 -0.85 -2.45
C VAL A 402 -3.09 -0.70 -3.59
N GLN A 403 -4.37 -0.97 -3.31
CA GLN A 403 -5.49 -0.68 -4.23
C GLN A 403 -5.67 0.82 -4.53
N VAL A 404 -5.19 1.66 -3.61
CA VAL A 404 -5.12 3.12 -3.70
C VAL A 404 -3.82 3.58 -4.36
N ARG A 405 -2.78 2.74 -4.37
CA ARG A 405 -1.42 3.08 -4.85
C ARG A 405 -1.27 3.01 -6.37
N THR A 406 -2.22 2.43 -7.09
CA THR A 406 -1.96 2.03 -8.48
C THR A 406 -3.21 2.07 -9.33
N TYR A 407 -3.73 3.26 -9.65
CA TYR A 407 -4.47 3.50 -10.88
C TYR A 407 -4.18 4.90 -11.41
#